data_AF-A0A956FV31-F1
#
_entry.id   AF-A0A956FV31-F1
#
_cell.length_a   1.000
_cell.length_b   1.000
_cell.length_c   1.000
_cell.angle_alpha   90.00
_cell.angle_beta   90.00
_cell.angle_gamma   90.00
#
_symmetry.space_group_name_H-M   'P 1'
#
loop_
_entity.id
_entity.type
_entity.pdbx_description
1 polymer ?
#
loop_
_entity_poly.entity_id
_entity_poly.type
_entity_poly.pdbx_seq_one_letter_code
_entity_poly.pdbx_strand_id
1 'polypeptide(L)' 'MKWVEVRHEGDGNRGAAFVAEVPGGCLVRTVTHLILHTGLYVSESLTFVPNTRVEDFGRKPKDDDV' A
#
# COMPACT_ATOMS: atom_id res chain seq x y z
N MET A 1 -17.15 1.76 -4.09
CA MET A 1 -15.72 1.40 -4.01
C MET A 1 -15.15 1.98 -2.73
N LYS A 2 -14.52 1.17 -1.87
CA LYS A 2 -14.01 1.58 -0.55
C LYS A 2 -12.49 1.37 -0.53
N TRP A 3 -11.75 2.42 -0.16
CA TRP A 3 -10.30 2.35 0.05
C TRP A 3 -10.00 1.94 1.49
N VAL A 4 -9.07 1.01 1.67
CA VAL A 4 -8.57 0.53 2.95
C VAL A 4 -7.09 0.85 3.02
N GLU A 5 -6.68 1.56 4.06
CA GLU A 5 -5.26 1.84 4.30
C GLU A 5 -4.55 0.54 4.73
N VAL A 6 -3.46 0.21 4.04
CA VAL A 6 -2.59 -0.92 4.36
C VAL A 6 -1.30 -0.36 4.93
N ARG A 7 -1.09 -0.51 6.24
CA ARG A 7 0.16 -0.11 6.92
C ARG A 7 0.98 -1.35 7.24
N HIS A 8 2.24 -1.33 6.83
CA HIS A 8 3.24 -2.28 7.32
C HIS A 8 4.09 -1.60 8.38
N GLU A 9 4.07 -2.15 9.60
CA GLU A 9 5.00 -1.71 10.65
C GLU A 9 6.43 -2.11 10.26
N GLY A 10 7.36 -1.15 10.31
CA GLY A 10 8.78 -1.39 10.10
C GLY A 10 9.32 -1.05 8.71
N ASP A 11 8.46 -0.71 7.74
CA ASP A 11 8.93 -0.08 6.52
C ASP A 11 9.22 1.39 6.86
N GLY A 12 10.48 1.82 6.85
CA GLY A 12 10.90 3.19 7.19
C GLY A 12 10.30 4.28 6.28
N ASN A 13 9.47 3.86 5.33
CA ASN A 13 8.69 4.69 4.44
C ASN A 13 7.45 5.25 5.15
N ARG A 14 7.36 6.59 5.26
CA ARG A 14 6.13 7.28 5.73
C ARG A 14 5.05 7.37 4.65
N GLY A 15 5.24 6.71 3.52
CA GLY A 15 4.23 6.60 2.48
C GLY A 15 2.98 5.88 2.99
N ALA A 16 1.83 6.20 2.40
CA ALA A 16 0.57 5.52 2.69
C ALA A 16 0.17 4.68 1.47
N ALA A 17 -0.12 3.41 1.69
CA ALA A 17 -0.69 2.51 0.69
C ALA A 17 -2.17 2.31 0.99
N PHE A 18 -2.99 2.37 -0.06
CA PHE A 18 -4.43 2.14 0.01
C PHE A 18 -4.83 1.10 -1.02
N VAL A 19 -5.72 0.20 -0.64
CA VAL A 19 -6.23 -0.84 -1.52
C VAL A 19 -7.74 -0.73 -1.60
N ALA A 20 -8.30 -0.89 -2.80
CA ALA A 20 -9.74 -0.96 -3.01
C ALA A 20 -10.10 -2.14 -3.92
N GLU A 21 -11.04 -2.94 -3.49
CA GLU A 21 -11.54 -4.07 -4.27
C GLU A 21 -12.40 -3.58 -5.45
N VAL A 22 -12.19 -4.19 -6.61
CA VAL A 22 -12.92 -3.95 -7.86
C VAL A 22 -13.22 -5.30 -8.53
N PRO A 23 -14.17 -5.37 -9.48
CA PRO A 23 -14.39 -6.60 -10.24
C PRO A 23 -13.09 -7.12 -10.87
N GLY A 24 -12.72 -8.36 -10.55
CA GLY A 24 -11.53 -9.03 -11.10
C GLY A 24 -10.21 -8.78 -10.34
N GLY A 25 -10.20 -7.99 -9.26
CA GLY A 25 -8.98 -7.79 -8.46
C GLY A 25 -9.02 -6.59 -7.52
N CYS A 26 -7.86 -5.98 -7.28
CA CYS A 26 -7.72 -4.81 -6.43
C CYS A 26 -6.99 -3.67 -7.16
N LEU A 27 -7.38 -2.43 -6.87
CA LEU A 27 -6.54 -1.27 -7.16
C LEU A 27 -5.68 -0.96 -5.93
N VAL A 28 -4.39 -0.75 -6.14
CA VAL A 28 -3.41 -0.35 -5.14
C VAL A 28 -2.96 1.06 -5.46
N ARG A 29 -3.17 1.99 -4.53
CA ARG A 29 -2.75 3.39 -4.60
C ARG A 29 -1.65 3.61 -3.57
N THR A 30 -0.49 4.09 -3.99
CA THR A 30 0.63 4.41 -3.10
C THR A 30 0.96 5.88 -3.19
N VAL A 31 1.09 6.54 -2.03
CA VAL A 31 1.54 7.93 -1.91
C VAL A 31 2.88 7.92 -1.20
N THR A 32 3.92 8.40 -1.87
CA THR A 32 5.26 8.54 -1.29
C THR A 32 5.59 10.02 -1.12
N HIS A 33 6.03 10.38 0.09
CA HIS A 33 6.52 11.73 0.40
C HIS A 33 8.03 11.67 0.63
N LEU A 34 8.78 12.48 -0.11
CA LEU A 34 10.21 12.66 0.10
C LEU A 34 10.48 14.12 0.48
N ILE A 35 10.97 14.33 1.70
CA ILE A 35 11.34 15.66 2.20
C ILE A 35 12.85 15.83 1.98
N LEU A 36 13.21 16.77 1.10
CA LEU A 36 14.59 17.17 0.86
C LEU A 36 14.79 18.60 1.39
N HIS A 37 16.04 18.99 1.62
CA HIS A 37 16.39 20.36 2.01
C HIS A 37 15.92 21.42 0.98
N THR A 38 15.63 21.00 -0.24
CA THR A 38 15.12 21.83 -1.35
C THR A 38 13.60 21.88 -1.45
N GLY A 39 12.86 21.03 -0.74
CA GLY A 39 11.39 21.00 -0.80
C GLY A 39 10.75 19.63 -0.54
N LEU A 40 9.41 19.62 -0.63
CA LEU A 40 8.59 18.42 -0.53
C LEU A 40 8.31 17.85 -1.93
N TYR A 41 8.65 16.59 -2.13
CA TYR A 41 8.31 15.81 -3.33
C TYR A 41 7.22 14.82 -2.99
N VAL A 42 6.13 14.87 -3.76
CA VAL A 42 4.99 13.95 -3.63
C VAL A 42 4.89 13.15 -4.93
N SER A 43 4.88 11.83 -4.79
CA SER A 43 4.64 10.93 -5.91
C SER A 43 3.45 10.02 -5.58
N GLU A 44 2.53 9.92 -6.52
CA GLU A 44 1.40 9.02 -6.46
C GLU A 44 1.52 7.96 -7.56
N SER A 45 1.17 6.72 -7.24
CA SER A 45 1.07 5.65 -8.23
C SER A 45 -0.19 4.83 -7.99
N LEU A 46 -0.79 4.36 -9.08
CA LEU A 46 -1.98 3.52 -9.08
C LEU A 46 -1.71 2.28 -9.93
N THR A 47 -1.93 1.10 -9.37
CA THR A 47 -1.70 -0.19 -10.03
C THR A 47 -2.92 -1.09 -9.86
N PHE A 48 -3.31 -1.82 -10.91
CA PHE A 48 -4.29 -2.88 -10.82
C PHE A 48 -3.61 -4.23 -10.61
N VAL A 49 -4.06 -4.97 -9.60
CA VAL A 49 -3.59 -6.32 -9.28
C VAL A 49 -4.75 -7.29 -9.51
N PRO A 50 -4.67 -8.16 -10.52
CA PRO A 50 -5.75 -9.09 -10.83
C PRO A 50 -5.83 -10.23 -9.82
N ASN A 51 -7.02 -10.80 -9.63
CA ASN A 51 -7.29 -11.98 -8.81
C ASN A 51 -6.86 -11.89 -7.34
N THR A 52 -6.67 -10.68 -6.81
CA THR A 52 -6.41 -10.43 -5.38
C THR A 52 -7.59 -9.76 -4.73
N ARG A 53 -7.79 -10.03 -3.44
CA ARG A 53 -8.78 -9.40 -2.57
C ARG A 53 -8.11 -8.53 -1.52
N VAL A 54 -8.86 -7.63 -0.89
CA VAL A 54 -8.32 -6.75 0.16
C VAL A 54 -7.76 -7.56 1.34
N GLU A 55 -8.33 -8.73 1.65
CA GLU A 55 -7.87 -9.63 2.70
C GLU A 55 -6.46 -10.18 2.49
N ASP A 56 -6.00 -10.29 1.23
CA ASP A 56 -4.65 -10.76 0.90
C ASP A 56 -3.54 -9.76 1.30
N PHE A 57 -3.91 -8.50 1.53
CA PHE A 57 -3.01 -7.44 2.00
C PHE A 57 -2.99 -7.32 3.53
N GLY A 58 -3.73 -8.17 4.24
CA GLY A 58 -3.63 -8.27 5.69
C GLY A 58 -2.25 -8.75 6.12
N ARG A 59 -1.80 -8.34 7.31
CA ARG A 59 -0.55 -8.78 7.93
C ARG A 59 -0.56 -10.31 8.01
N LYS A 60 0.10 -11.00 7.07
CA LYS A 60 0.56 -12.35 7.34
C LYS A 60 1.59 -12.21 8.47
N PRO A 61 1.50 -13.00 9.55
CA PRO A 61 2.67 -13.15 10.40
C PRO A 61 3.82 -13.42 9.43
N LYS A 62 4.92 -12.67 9.58
CA LYS A 62 6.20 -13.26 9.19
C LYS A 62 6.16 -14.61 9.89
N ASP A 63 6.30 -15.71 9.15
CA ASP A 63 6.60 -16.97 9.79
C ASP A 63 7.75 -16.65 10.74
N ASP A 64 7.44 -16.56 12.04
CA ASP A 64 8.42 -16.61 13.10
C ASP A 64 8.86 -18.08 13.06
N ASP A 65 9.62 -18.39 12.02
CA ASP A 65 10.33 -19.64 11.84
C ASP A 65 11.33 -19.71 13.00
N VAL A 66 10.95 -20.51 13.98
CA VAL A 66 11.74 -21.55 14.68
C VAL A 66 13.15 -21.15 15.14
#